data_AF-A0A6H9SW35-F1
#
_entry.id   AF-A0A6H9SW35-F1
#
_cell.length_a   1.000
_cell.length_b   1.000
_cell.length_c   1.000
_cell.angle_alpha   90.00
_cell.angle_beta   90.00
_cell.angle_gamma   90.00
#
_symmetry.space_group_name_H-M   'P 1'
#
loop_
_entity.id
_entity.type
_entity.pdbx_description
1 polymer ?
#
loop_
_entity_poly.entity_id
_entity_poly.type
_entity_poly.pdbx_seq_one_letter_code
_entity_poly.pdbx_strand_id
1 'polypeptide(L)'
;MSQDNLLESLKAVAEQRAIGADQLRTMLDDEVRALSSDARVHDYIHVFAIRHLRERMRAQDELERDTSRGTQHDDEQDAGPRQHR
;
A
#
# COMPACT_ATOMS: atom_id res chain seq x y z
N MET A 1 7.39 -2.84 -6.18
CA MET A 1 7.85 -4.09 -6.82
C MET A 1 7.44 -5.26 -5.94
N SER A 2 6.70 -6.26 -6.47
CA SER A 2 6.67 -7.68 -6.04
C SER A 2 5.31 -8.39 -5.88
N GLN A 3 4.15 -7.71 -5.95
CA GLN A 3 2.85 -8.43 -6.01
C GLN A 3 2.50 -8.86 -7.44
N ASP A 4 2.74 -7.98 -8.41
CA ASP A 4 2.46 -8.27 -9.82
C ASP A 4 3.25 -9.50 -10.32
N ASN A 5 4.50 -9.67 -9.85
CA ASN A 5 5.34 -10.83 -10.19
C ASN A 5 4.79 -12.17 -9.68
N LEU A 6 4.11 -12.21 -8.52
CA LEU A 6 3.60 -13.46 -7.95
C LEU A 6 2.38 -13.96 -8.72
N LEU A 7 1.46 -13.06 -9.08
CA LEU A 7 0.29 -13.42 -9.86
C LEU A 7 0.67 -13.79 -11.29
N GLU A 8 1.60 -13.08 -11.91
CA GLU A 8 2.13 -13.44 -13.24
C GLU A 8 2.82 -14.79 -13.24
N SER A 9 3.64 -15.09 -12.21
CA SER A 9 4.26 -16.40 -12.07
C SER A 9 3.22 -17.52 -11.92
N LEU A 10 2.16 -17.30 -11.14
CA LEU A 10 1.07 -18.26 -10.99
C LEU A 10 0.31 -18.48 -12.31
N LYS A 11 0.04 -17.42 -13.08
CA LYS A 11 -0.58 -17.52 -14.41
C LYS A 11 0.28 -18.32 -15.38
N ALA A 12 1.59 -18.09 -15.40
CA ALA A 12 2.51 -18.84 -16.26
C ALA A 12 2.51 -20.34 -15.94
N VAL A 13 2.41 -20.71 -14.65
CA VAL A 13 2.29 -22.13 -14.24
C VAL A 13 0.93 -22.71 -14.60
N ALA A 14 -0.14 -21.92 -14.49
CA ALA A 14 -1.49 -22.33 -14.88
C ALA A 14 -1.59 -22.63 -16.38
N GLU A 15 -1.00 -21.76 -17.22
CA GLU A 15 -0.93 -21.94 -18.67
C GLU A 15 -0.18 -23.23 -19.05
N GLN A 16 0.97 -23.50 -18.41
CA GLN A 16 1.73 -24.75 -18.62
C GLN A 16 0.92 -26.01 -18.28
N ARG A 17 -0.04 -25.88 -17.35
CA ARG A 17 -0.90 -26.98 -16.90
C ARG A 17 -2.25 -27.01 -17.61
N ALA A 18 -2.46 -26.16 -18.62
CA ALA A 18 -3.74 -25.96 -19.31
C ALA A 18 -4.90 -25.67 -18.36
N ILE A 19 -4.62 -24.99 -17.24
CA ILE A 19 -5.62 -24.55 -16.27
C ILE A 19 -6.23 -23.24 -16.78
N GLY A 20 -7.54 -23.25 -17.00
CA GLY A 20 -8.28 -22.05 -17.41
C GLY A 20 -8.36 -20.99 -16.32
N ALA A 21 -8.59 -19.73 -16.68
CA ALA A 21 -8.64 -18.62 -15.74
C ALA A 21 -9.70 -18.79 -14.64
N ASP A 22 -10.89 -19.29 -15.00
CA ASP A 22 -11.97 -19.54 -14.05
C ASP A 22 -11.62 -20.66 -13.08
N GLN A 23 -10.99 -21.73 -13.58
CA GLN A 23 -10.51 -22.83 -12.75
C GLN A 23 -9.41 -22.38 -11.80
N LEU A 24 -8.47 -21.56 -12.28
CA LEU A 24 -7.40 -20.98 -11.46
C LEU A 24 -7.98 -20.12 -10.33
N ARG A 25 -9.03 -19.34 -10.62
CA ARG A 25 -9.73 -18.52 -9.64
C ARG A 25 -10.39 -19.37 -8.56
N THR A 26 -11.10 -20.43 -8.96
CA THR A 26 -11.70 -21.37 -8.00
C THR A 26 -10.64 -22.03 -7.11
N MET A 27 -9.52 -22.47 -7.69
CA MET A 27 -8.42 -23.05 -6.91
C MET A 27 -7.83 -22.05 -5.90
N LEU A 28 -7.72 -20.78 -6.27
CA LEU A 28 -7.23 -19.74 -5.37
C LEU A 28 -8.23 -19.49 -4.22
N ASP A 29 -9.52 -19.40 -4.54
CA ASP A 29 -10.59 -19.20 -3.55
C ASP A 29 -10.65 -20.36 -2.55
N ASP A 30 -10.49 -21.60 -3.03
CA ASP A 30 -10.44 -22.79 -2.19
C ASP A 30 -9.21 -22.79 -1.26
N GLU A 31 -8.03 -22.41 -1.78
CA GLU A 31 -6.80 -22.31 -0.99
C GLU A 31 -6.94 -21.23 0.10
N VAL A 32 -7.47 -20.06 -0.23
CA VAL A 32 -7.76 -18.99 0.74
C VAL A 32 -8.73 -19.46 1.81
N ARG A 33 -9.78 -20.19 1.42
CA ARG A 33 -10.78 -20.73 2.35
C ARG A 33 -10.18 -21.79 3.29
N ALA A 34 -9.31 -22.65 2.78
CA ALA A 34 -8.60 -23.65 3.59
C ALA A 34 -7.68 -22.99 4.61
N LEU A 35 -6.84 -22.06 4.17
CA LEU A 35 -5.90 -21.32 5.03
C LEU A 35 -6.61 -20.49 6.09
N SER A 36 -7.77 -19.91 5.76
CA SER A 36 -8.55 -19.12 6.70
C SER A 36 -9.30 -19.97 7.74
N SER A 37 -9.58 -21.23 7.43
CA SER A 37 -10.26 -22.17 8.33
C SER A 37 -9.32 -22.77 9.38
N ASP A 38 -8.06 -23.04 9.03
CA ASP A 38 -7.18 -23.90 9.86
C ASP A 38 -6.23 -23.15 10.80
N ALA A 39 -5.87 -21.89 10.52
CA ALA A 39 -5.03 -21.11 11.42
C ALA A 39 -5.37 -19.62 11.34
N ARG A 40 -6.15 -19.17 12.34
CA ARG A 40 -6.39 -17.78 12.75
C ARG A 40 -6.08 -16.77 11.64
N VAL A 41 -6.90 -16.73 10.60
CA VAL A 41 -6.79 -15.74 9.53
C VAL A 41 -6.65 -14.31 10.09
N HIS A 42 -7.27 -14.07 11.25
CA HIS A 42 -7.17 -12.84 12.04
C HIS A 42 -5.74 -12.47 12.46
N ASP A 43 -4.87 -13.42 12.75
CA ASP A 43 -3.48 -13.18 13.15
C ASP A 43 -2.65 -12.71 11.94
N TYR A 44 -2.87 -13.33 10.77
CA TYR A 44 -2.24 -12.90 9.51
C TYR A 44 -2.77 -11.54 9.04
N ILE A 45 -4.08 -11.30 9.13
CA ILE A 45 -4.69 -10.01 8.80
C ILE A 45 -4.15 -8.90 9.71
N HIS A 46 -3.93 -9.17 11.01
CA HIS A 46 -3.35 -8.19 11.93
C HIS A 46 -1.99 -7.68 11.48
N VAL A 47 -1.09 -8.58 11.07
CA VAL A 47 0.25 -8.19 10.59
C VAL A 47 0.16 -7.32 9.34
N PHE A 48 -0.70 -7.71 8.39
CA PHE A 48 -0.96 -6.91 7.19
C PHE A 48 -1.56 -5.54 7.54
N ALA A 49 -2.54 -5.49 8.43
CA ALA A 49 -3.21 -4.25 8.85
C ALA A 49 -2.24 -3.28 9.54
N ILE A 50 -1.37 -3.77 10.43
CA ILE A 50 -0.34 -2.96 11.11
C ILE A 50 0.64 -2.37 10.08
N ARG A 51 1.12 -3.20 9.14
CA ARG A 51 2.02 -2.74 8.08
C ARG A 51 1.35 -1.65 7.23
N HIS A 52 0.13 -1.90 6.77
CA HIS A 52 -0.60 -0.98 5.90
C HIS A 52 -0.94 0.33 6.61
N LEU A 53 -1.30 0.25 7.90
CA LEU A 53 -1.54 1.43 8.73
C LEU A 53 -0.27 2.27 8.89
N ARG A 54 0.88 1.64 9.15
CA ARG A 54 2.17 2.34 9.26
C ARG A 54 2.58 3.03 7.95
N GLU A 55 2.35 2.37 6.81
CA GLU A 55 2.62 2.95 5.49
C GLU A 55 1.72 4.16 5.23
N ARG A 56 0.42 4.08 5.57
CA ARG A 56 -0.50 5.23 5.49
C ARG A 56 -0.09 6.38 6.40
N MET A 57 0.30 6.09 7.64
CA MET A 57 0.76 7.12 8.57
C MET A 57 2.00 7.83 8.04
N ARG A 58 2.97 7.10 7.48
CA ARG A 58 4.17 7.69 6.85
C ARG A 58 3.82 8.58 5.65
N ALA A 59 2.91 8.13 4.79
CA ALA A 59 2.44 8.93 3.66
C ALA A 59 1.73 10.20 4.11
N GLN A 60 0.98 10.13 5.21
CA GLN A 60 0.33 11.29 5.82
C GLN A 60 1.35 12.26 6.43
N ASP A 61 2.34 11.77 7.18
CA ASP A 61 3.43 12.59 7.74
C ASP A 61 4.20 13.35 6.65
N GLU A 62 4.42 12.72 5.48
CA GLU A 62 5.07 13.34 4.33
C GLU A 62 4.22 14.45 3.73
N LEU A 63 2.90 14.22 3.58
CA LEU A 63 1.94 15.25 3.17
C LEU A 63 1.88 16.44 4.15
N GLU A 64 1.90 16.17 5.45
CA GLU A 64 1.88 17.20 6.50
C GLU A 64 3.17 18.03 6.53
N ARG A 65 4.32 17.41 6.22
CA ARG A 65 5.58 18.15 6.07
C ARG A 65 5.60 19.03 4.82
N ASP A 66 5.08 18.55 3.70
CA ASP A 66 5.03 19.33 2.46
C ASP A 66 4.06 20.52 2.59
N THR A 67 2.91 20.33 3.25
CA THR A 67 1.98 21.43 3.56
C THR A 67 2.59 22.44 4.54
N SER A 68 3.27 21.99 5.60
CA SER A 68 3.95 22.87 6.56
C SER A 68 5.12 23.65 5.94
N ARG A 69 5.85 23.06 4.99
CA ARG A 69 6.89 23.75 4.21
C ARG A 69 6.32 24.79 3.25
N GLY A 70 5.13 24.53 2.69
CA GLY A 70 4.42 25.51 1.87
C GLY A 70 4.02 26.74 2.67
N THR A 71 3.50 26.57 3.90
CA THR A 71 3.06 27.69 4.74
C THR A 71 4.21 28.57 5.24
N GLN A 72 5.39 28.00 5.53
CA GLN A 72 6.55 28.79 5.99
C GLN A 72 7.17 29.70 4.92
N HIS A 73 6.95 29.42 3.64
CA HIS A 73 7.57 30.17 2.54
C HIS A 73 6.79 31.44 2.12
N ASP A 74 5.53 31.57 2.56
CA ASP A 74 4.68 32.73 2.29
C ASP A 74 4.81 33.84 3.37
N ASP A 75 5.20 33.50 4.60
CA ASP A 75 5.28 34.48 5.71
C ASP A 75 6.58 35.32 5.72
N GLU A 76 7.63 34.93 4.98
CA GLU A 76 8.91 35.68 4.92
C GLU A 76 9.02 36.72 3.79
N GLN A 77 8.01 36.85 2.92
CA GLN A 77 8.05 37.82 1.80
C GLN A 77 7.30 39.15 2.05
N ASP A 78 6.58 39.30 3.18
CA ASP A 78 5.88 40.55 3.54
C ASP A 78 6.56 41.33 4.68
N ALA A 79 7.89 41.38 4.70
CA ALA A 79 8.65 42.31 5.54
C ALA A 79 9.29 43.40 4.67
N GLY A 80 8.45 44.29 4.12
CA GLY A 80 8.88 45.45 3.36
C GLY A 80 9.83 46.37 4.16
N PRO A 81 10.87 46.96 3.53
CA PRO A 81 11.89 47.71 4.23
C PRO A 81 11.31 49.04 4.72
N ARG A 82 11.17 49.20 6.04
CA ARG A 82 10.87 50.51 6.63
C ARG A 82 12.12 51.39 6.53
N GLN A 83 12.09 52.29 5.55
CA GLN A 83 13.10 53.33 5.38
C GLN A 83 13.16 54.20 6.64
N HIS A 84 14.36 54.29 7.22
CA HIS A 84 14.69 55.26 8.24
C HIS A 84 14.94 56.62 7.58
N ARG A 85 14.27 57.61 8.17
CA ARG A 85 14.30 59.05 7.91
C ARG A 85 15.69 59.66 8.04
#